data_AF-A0A3C1DGG9-F1
#
_entry.id   AF-A0A3C1DGG9-F1
#
_cell.length_a   1.000
_cell.length_b   1.000
_cell.length_c   1.000
_cell.angle_alpha   90.00
_cell.angle_beta   90.00
_cell.angle_gamma   90.00
#
_symmetry.space_group_name_H-M   'P 1'
#
loop_
_entity.id
_entity.type
_entity.pdbx_description
1 polymer ?
#
loop_
_entity_poly.entity_id
_entity_poly.type
_entity_poly.pdbx_seq_one_letter_code
_entity_poly.pdbx_strand_id
1 'polypeptide(L)'
;TNRDSKATLNALGRADIRWLFKDESLPRNALLRMPTADTVAVMSSHRSGYARSGQERLDELFRRAQGMRISRTVIATVAQQDDPMKRVRSNGGSRSRLAAEGYLLLGHYRTHRDVARALGVPVPNSGEIVSVRVHPARHANRPGTATIGGTSWRLWRAGDDLVSAPALTHTARSANIANA
;
A
#
# COMPACT_ATOMS: atom_id res chain seq x y z
N THR A 1 19.09 22.84 -34.34
CA THR A 1 20.01 22.92 -33.18
C THR A 1 19.41 23.85 -32.17
N ASN A 2 19.37 23.46 -30.89
CA ASN A 2 18.97 24.40 -29.83
C ASN A 2 20.14 25.38 -29.53
N ARG A 3 19.94 26.35 -28.63
CA ARG A 3 20.97 27.34 -28.24
C ARG A 3 22.24 26.72 -27.59
N ASP A 4 22.17 25.45 -27.24
CA ASP A 4 23.26 24.63 -26.65
C ASP A 4 23.78 23.59 -27.67
N SER A 5 23.52 23.79 -28.97
CA SER A 5 23.98 22.90 -30.04
C SER A 5 23.57 21.42 -29.92
N LYS A 6 22.60 21.09 -29.05
CA LYS A 6 22.04 19.74 -28.96
C LYS A 6 21.15 19.48 -30.17
N ALA A 7 21.28 18.27 -30.73
CA ALA A 7 20.46 17.76 -31.82
C ALA A 7 19.46 16.73 -31.28
N THR A 8 18.29 16.66 -31.90
CA THR A 8 17.30 15.61 -31.69
C THR A 8 17.42 14.56 -32.79
N LEU A 9 17.05 13.32 -32.50
CA LEU A 9 17.04 12.25 -33.50
C LEU A 9 16.00 12.55 -34.59
N ASN A 10 16.44 12.45 -35.85
CA ASN A 10 15.57 12.46 -37.02
C ASN A 10 14.80 11.14 -37.16
N ALA A 11 13.94 11.01 -38.18
CA ALA A 11 13.11 9.82 -38.36
C ALA A 11 13.94 8.53 -38.50
N LEU A 12 15.03 8.57 -39.27
CA LEU A 12 15.94 7.42 -39.45
C LEU A 12 16.58 7.01 -38.12
N GLY A 13 17.13 7.97 -37.38
CA GLY A 13 17.74 7.70 -36.07
C GLY A 13 16.74 7.21 -35.02
N ARG A 14 15.45 7.54 -35.13
CA ARG A 14 14.40 6.97 -34.27
C ARG A 14 14.04 5.53 -34.64
N ALA A 15 14.09 5.19 -35.93
CA ALA A 15 13.84 3.84 -36.41
C ALA A 15 14.93 2.85 -35.96
N ASP A 16 16.17 3.33 -35.80
CA ASP A 16 17.32 2.52 -35.39
C ASP A 16 17.47 2.36 -33.86
N ILE A 17 16.50 2.85 -33.06
CA ILE A 17 16.54 2.71 -31.61
C ILE A 17 16.40 1.24 -31.21
N ARG A 18 17.44 0.70 -30.59
CA ARG A 18 17.41 -0.61 -29.93
C ARG A 18 16.88 -0.49 -28.50
N TRP A 19 15.64 -0.92 -28.30
CA TRP A 19 15.00 -0.95 -26.99
C TRP A 19 15.50 -2.13 -26.14
N LEU A 20 15.84 -1.86 -24.88
CA LEU A 20 16.21 -2.92 -23.92
C LEU A 20 14.96 -3.59 -23.31
N PHE A 21 13.97 -2.77 -22.93
CA PHE A 21 12.69 -3.21 -22.38
C PHE A 21 11.56 -2.44 -23.06
N LYS A 22 11.27 -2.84 -24.31
CA LYS A 22 10.19 -2.21 -25.07
C LYS A 22 8.85 -2.59 -24.47
N ASP A 23 7.97 -1.60 -24.29
CA ASP A 23 6.59 -1.79 -23.80
C ASP A 23 6.48 -2.40 -22.39
N GLU A 24 7.57 -2.40 -21.61
CA GLU A 24 7.54 -2.85 -20.23
C GLU A 24 6.72 -1.89 -19.35
N SER A 25 5.92 -2.47 -18.46
CA SER A 25 5.00 -1.69 -17.64
C SER A 25 5.73 -0.93 -16.54
N LEU A 26 5.46 0.38 -16.44
CA LEU A 26 5.96 1.16 -15.31
C LEU A 26 5.27 0.70 -14.01
N PRO A 27 6.01 0.63 -12.88
CA PRO A 27 5.42 0.38 -11.57
C PRO A 27 4.27 1.36 -11.30
N ARG A 28 3.15 0.84 -10.82
CA ARG A 28 1.95 1.66 -10.56
C ARG A 28 2.22 2.64 -9.41
N ASN A 29 1.79 3.89 -9.58
CA ASN A 29 1.84 4.91 -8.54
C ASN A 29 0.42 5.15 -7.98
N ALA A 30 0.21 4.81 -6.70
CA ALA A 30 -1.10 4.93 -6.06
C ALA A 30 -1.66 6.38 -6.09
N LEU A 31 -0.81 7.41 -5.87
CA LEU A 31 -1.26 8.81 -5.87
C LEU A 31 -1.79 9.28 -7.23
N LEU A 32 -1.24 8.73 -8.33
CA LEU A 32 -1.69 9.03 -9.69
C LEU A 32 -2.94 8.23 -10.10
N ARG A 33 -3.31 7.20 -9.35
CA ARG A 33 -4.45 6.32 -9.65
C ARG A 33 -5.67 6.60 -8.78
N MET A 34 -5.49 7.25 -7.65
CA MET A 34 -6.58 7.72 -6.81
C MET A 34 -7.35 8.87 -7.49
N PRO A 35 -8.65 9.04 -7.18
CA PRO A 35 -9.38 10.25 -7.56
C PRO A 35 -8.65 11.51 -7.09
N THR A 36 -8.67 12.57 -7.89
CA THR A 36 -7.98 13.84 -7.57
C THR A 36 -8.38 14.39 -6.20
N ALA A 37 -9.67 14.32 -5.84
CA ALA A 37 -10.16 14.75 -4.53
C ALA A 37 -9.51 13.98 -3.37
N ASP A 38 -9.28 12.67 -3.55
CA ASP A 38 -8.63 11.84 -2.53
C ASP A 38 -7.14 12.17 -2.43
N THR A 39 -6.45 12.34 -3.56
CA THR A 39 -5.04 12.73 -3.57
C THR A 39 -4.83 14.10 -2.92
N VAL A 40 -5.71 15.08 -3.19
CA VAL A 40 -5.70 16.39 -2.52
C VAL A 40 -5.92 16.24 -1.01
N ALA A 41 -6.88 15.42 -0.59
CA ALA A 41 -7.16 15.22 0.83
C ALA A 41 -6.00 14.55 1.59
N VAL A 42 -5.30 13.61 0.94
CA VAL A 42 -4.08 12.97 1.48
C VAL A 42 -2.93 13.96 1.58
N MET A 43 -2.70 14.76 0.54
CA MET A 43 -1.57 15.69 0.46
C MET A 43 -1.80 17.00 1.23
N SER A 44 -3.05 17.31 1.61
CA SER A 44 -3.38 18.52 2.35
C SER A 44 -2.55 18.62 3.63
N SER A 45 -1.88 19.75 3.80
CA SER A 45 -1.11 20.06 5.01
C SER A 45 -2.00 20.57 6.14
N HIS A 46 -3.30 20.78 5.93
CA HIS A 46 -4.21 21.34 6.94
C HIS A 46 -5.52 20.56 7.04
N ARG A 47 -6.06 20.48 8.26
CA ARG A 47 -7.41 19.96 8.55
C ARG A 47 -8.04 20.79 9.66
N SER A 48 -9.24 21.29 9.41
CA SER A 48 -10.01 22.06 10.41
C SER A 48 -9.21 23.20 11.06
N GLY A 49 -8.38 23.90 10.27
CA GLY A 49 -7.56 25.03 10.75
C GLY A 49 -6.21 24.66 11.36
N TYR A 50 -5.87 23.38 11.52
CA TYR A 50 -4.60 22.94 12.11
C TYR A 50 -3.69 22.24 11.08
N ALA A 51 -2.38 22.38 11.25
CA ALA A 51 -1.39 21.69 10.44
C ALA A 51 -1.45 20.17 10.69
N ARG A 52 -1.45 19.37 9.62
CA ARG A 52 -1.42 17.90 9.67
C ARG A 52 0.02 17.42 9.76
N SER A 53 0.24 16.46 10.64
CA SER A 53 1.48 15.70 10.71
C SER A 53 1.64 14.74 9.53
N GLY A 54 2.88 14.35 9.21
CA GLY A 54 3.15 13.29 8.25
C GLY A 54 2.45 11.96 8.59
N GLN A 55 2.30 11.66 9.88
CA GLN A 55 1.57 10.48 10.35
C GLN A 55 0.08 10.54 9.98
N GLU A 56 -0.59 11.67 10.18
CA GLU A 56 -2.01 11.83 9.85
C GLU A 56 -2.26 11.79 8.34
N ARG A 57 -1.32 12.26 7.53
CA ARG A 57 -1.40 12.13 6.06
C ARG A 57 -1.24 10.68 5.61
N LEU A 58 -0.35 9.91 6.24
CA LEU A 58 -0.23 8.47 5.99
C LEU A 58 -1.50 7.71 6.38
N ASP A 59 -2.08 8.04 7.53
CA ASP A 59 -3.34 7.43 7.96
C ASP A 59 -4.45 7.70 6.93
N GLU A 60 -4.55 8.92 6.41
CA GLU A 60 -5.48 9.28 5.34
C GLU A 60 -5.22 8.54 4.04
N LEU A 61 -3.95 8.39 3.65
CA LEU A 61 -3.55 7.62 2.48
C LEU A 61 -4.10 6.20 2.56
N PHE A 62 -3.92 5.53 3.70
CA PHE A 62 -4.38 4.15 3.85
C PHE A 62 -5.90 4.03 3.94
N ARG A 63 -6.61 5.03 4.49
CA ARG A 63 -8.08 5.06 4.47
C ARG A 63 -8.65 5.15 3.04
N ARG A 64 -8.03 5.97 2.19
CA ARG A 64 -8.53 6.26 0.83
C ARG A 64 -8.01 5.30 -0.24
N ALA A 65 -6.74 4.90 -0.18
CA ALA A 65 -6.09 4.05 -1.16
C ALA A 65 -6.29 2.54 -0.88
N GLN A 66 -7.50 2.15 -0.48
CA GLN A 66 -7.80 0.74 -0.18
C GLN A 66 -7.69 -0.14 -1.42
N GLY A 67 -7.20 -1.36 -1.24
CA GLY A 67 -7.06 -2.33 -2.34
C GLY A 67 -6.02 -1.94 -3.39
N MET A 68 -5.15 -0.97 -3.12
CA MET A 68 -4.06 -0.56 -4.00
C MET A 68 -2.70 -0.97 -3.43
N ARG A 69 -1.73 -1.29 -4.30
CA ARG A 69 -0.32 -1.43 -3.90
C ARG A 69 0.28 -0.04 -3.71
N ILE A 70 0.64 0.26 -2.47
CA ILE A 70 1.24 1.53 -2.06
C ILE A 70 2.73 1.28 -1.84
N SER A 71 3.57 1.88 -2.68
CA SER A 71 5.03 1.69 -2.64
C SER A 71 5.68 2.53 -1.54
N ARG A 72 6.91 2.15 -1.16
CA ARG A 72 7.77 2.93 -0.28
C ARG A 72 7.95 4.38 -0.75
N THR A 73 8.05 4.61 -2.07
CA THR A 73 8.18 5.96 -2.63
C THR A 73 6.94 6.79 -2.35
N VAL A 74 5.74 6.23 -2.56
CA VAL A 74 4.48 6.94 -2.24
C VAL A 74 4.40 7.25 -0.74
N ILE A 75 4.75 6.29 0.12
CA ILE A 75 4.77 6.49 1.58
C ILE A 75 5.73 7.62 1.95
N ALA A 76 6.93 7.66 1.36
CA ALA A 76 7.89 8.74 1.59
C ALA A 76 7.37 10.10 1.10
N THR A 77 6.75 10.15 -0.10
CA THR A 77 6.15 11.36 -0.67
C THR A 77 5.06 11.94 0.22
N VAL A 78 4.21 11.10 0.81
CA VAL A 78 3.11 11.54 1.68
C VAL A 78 3.60 11.91 3.09
N ALA A 79 4.54 11.14 3.64
CA ALA A 79 5.10 11.41 4.96
C ALA A 79 5.88 12.73 4.98
N GLN A 80 6.70 12.98 3.95
CA GLN A 80 7.63 14.12 3.83
C GLN A 80 8.58 14.25 5.03
N GLN A 81 9.00 13.12 5.59
CA GLN A 81 9.82 13.05 6.80
C GLN A 81 10.76 11.85 6.71
N ASP A 82 11.84 11.90 7.49
CA ASP A 82 12.78 10.80 7.62
C ASP A 82 12.13 9.56 8.27
N ASP A 83 12.68 8.40 7.90
CA ASP A 83 12.19 7.07 8.29
C ASP A 83 10.66 6.90 8.16
N PRO A 84 10.10 7.11 6.96
CA PRO A 84 8.65 7.10 6.76
C PRO A 84 8.05 5.68 6.95
N MET A 85 8.86 4.63 6.87
CA MET A 85 8.39 3.26 7.08
C MET A 85 8.19 2.92 8.56
N LYS A 86 8.93 3.52 9.48
CA LYS A 86 8.68 3.39 10.93
C LYS A 86 7.26 3.86 11.29
N ARG A 87 6.78 4.91 10.61
CA ARG A 87 5.43 5.47 10.74
C ARG A 87 4.31 4.56 10.24
N VAL A 88 4.64 3.47 9.54
CA VAL A 88 3.68 2.45 9.11
C VAL A 88 3.75 1.17 9.95
N ARG A 89 4.81 0.97 10.73
CA ARG A 89 4.95 -0.20 11.61
C ARG A 89 3.99 -0.11 12.80
N SER A 90 3.86 -1.21 13.52
CA SER A 90 3.17 -1.25 14.82
C SER A 90 3.92 -0.38 15.86
N ASN A 91 3.28 -0.07 16.98
CA ASN A 91 3.77 0.82 18.06
C ASN A 91 3.65 2.31 17.73
N GLY A 92 2.43 2.74 17.41
CA GLY A 92 2.09 4.15 17.20
C GLY A 92 2.12 4.62 15.75
N GLY A 93 2.55 3.76 14.81
CA GLY A 93 2.37 4.00 13.38
C GLY A 93 0.97 3.65 12.87
N SER A 94 0.76 3.77 11.56
CA SER A 94 -0.56 3.61 10.92
C SER A 94 -1.17 2.23 11.14
N ARG A 95 -0.36 1.17 11.31
CA ARG A 95 -0.85 -0.17 11.65
C ARG A 95 -1.62 -0.18 12.98
N SER A 96 -1.10 0.49 14.00
CA SER A 96 -1.77 0.56 15.30
C SER A 96 -2.92 1.55 15.28
N ARG A 97 -2.73 2.72 14.66
CA ARG A 97 -3.71 3.81 14.66
C ARG A 97 -4.98 3.46 13.90
N LEU A 98 -4.85 2.79 12.75
CA LEU A 98 -6.00 2.42 11.91
C LEU A 98 -6.61 1.06 12.27
N ALA A 99 -6.00 0.29 13.17
CA ALA A 99 -6.55 -1.00 13.60
C ALA A 99 -7.91 -0.82 14.26
N ALA A 100 -8.07 0.19 15.13
CA ALA A 100 -9.34 0.49 15.79
C ALA A 100 -10.46 0.88 14.79
N GLU A 101 -10.08 1.33 13.60
CA GLU A 101 -11.01 1.67 12.51
C GLU A 101 -11.33 0.46 11.60
N GLY A 102 -10.73 -0.71 11.87
CA GLY A 102 -10.93 -1.94 11.10
C GLY A 102 -10.00 -2.12 9.91
N TYR A 103 -8.94 -1.31 9.79
CA TYR A 103 -7.98 -1.43 8.69
C TYR A 103 -6.84 -2.41 8.99
N LEU A 104 -6.57 -3.29 8.03
CA LEU A 104 -5.38 -4.11 7.95
C LEU A 104 -4.40 -3.55 6.92
N LEU A 105 -3.14 -3.38 7.33
CA LEU A 105 -2.05 -2.96 6.45
C LEU A 105 -1.15 -4.16 6.14
N LEU A 106 -1.40 -4.77 4.98
CA LEU A 106 -0.75 -5.97 4.48
C LEU A 106 0.60 -5.61 3.83
N GLY A 107 1.70 -6.17 4.36
CA GLY A 107 3.04 -5.99 3.80
C GLY A 107 3.57 -7.25 3.13
N HIS A 108 4.86 -7.29 2.82
CA HIS A 108 5.50 -8.37 2.06
C HIS A 108 5.69 -9.70 2.82
N TYR A 109 5.45 -9.74 4.14
CA TYR A 109 5.57 -10.98 4.93
C TYR A 109 4.62 -12.07 4.40
N ARG A 110 5.04 -13.34 4.48
CA ARG A 110 4.25 -14.48 3.98
C ARG A 110 2.81 -14.48 4.53
N THR A 111 2.64 -14.32 5.84
CA THR A 111 1.32 -14.26 6.49
C THR A 111 0.43 -13.16 5.92
N HIS A 112 0.98 -11.96 5.69
CA HIS A 112 0.24 -10.85 5.09
C HIS A 112 -0.13 -11.11 3.62
N ARG A 113 0.79 -11.71 2.84
CA ARG A 113 0.54 -12.08 1.44
C ARG A 113 -0.52 -13.18 1.32
N ASP A 114 -0.52 -14.15 2.23
CA ASP A 114 -1.52 -15.22 2.28
C ASP A 114 -2.91 -14.65 2.62
N VAL A 115 -2.99 -13.72 3.59
CA VAL A 115 -4.21 -12.96 3.89
C VAL A 115 -4.68 -12.14 2.69
N ALA A 116 -3.78 -11.45 1.99
CA ALA A 116 -4.13 -10.68 0.79
C ALA A 116 -4.75 -11.56 -0.30
N ARG A 117 -4.16 -12.74 -0.56
CA ARG A 117 -4.70 -13.71 -1.52
C ARG A 117 -6.08 -14.21 -1.09
N ALA A 118 -6.24 -14.59 0.17
CA ALA A 118 -7.48 -15.13 0.71
C ALA A 118 -8.64 -14.11 0.67
N LEU A 119 -8.34 -12.82 0.91
CA LEU A 119 -9.29 -11.72 0.77
C LEU A 119 -9.54 -11.29 -0.68
N GLY A 120 -8.77 -11.82 -1.65
CA GLY A 120 -8.90 -11.46 -3.06
C GLY A 120 -8.42 -10.05 -3.40
N VAL A 121 -7.49 -9.48 -2.63
CA VAL A 121 -6.92 -8.14 -2.87
C VAL A 121 -5.51 -8.24 -3.45
N PRO A 122 -4.96 -7.16 -4.04
CA PRO A 122 -3.61 -7.21 -4.57
C PRO A 122 -2.60 -7.69 -3.53
N VAL A 123 -1.74 -8.62 -3.95
CA VAL A 123 -0.68 -9.13 -3.08
C VAL A 123 0.49 -8.14 -3.08
N PRO A 124 0.91 -7.59 -1.93
CA PRO A 124 2.04 -6.67 -1.85
C PRO A 124 3.37 -7.36 -2.18
N ASN A 125 4.23 -6.67 -2.94
CA ASN A 125 5.63 -7.02 -3.12
C ASN A 125 6.51 -6.43 -2.01
N SER A 126 7.82 -6.71 -2.06
CA SER A 126 8.79 -6.10 -1.14
C SER A 126 8.71 -4.57 -1.19
N GLY A 127 8.66 -3.93 -0.03
CA GLY A 127 8.52 -2.47 0.08
C GLY A 127 7.13 -1.91 -0.25
N GLU A 128 6.15 -2.76 -0.56
CA GLU A 128 4.76 -2.35 -0.79
C GLU A 128 3.87 -2.67 0.41
N ILE A 129 2.79 -1.91 0.51
CA ILE A 129 1.72 -2.08 1.49
C ILE A 129 0.37 -2.02 0.77
N VAL A 130 -0.55 -2.90 1.14
CA VAL A 130 -1.94 -2.86 0.70
C VAL A 130 -2.81 -2.66 1.93
N SER A 131 -3.59 -1.58 1.95
CA SER A 131 -4.56 -1.33 3.01
C SER A 131 -5.93 -1.87 2.61
N VAL A 132 -6.61 -2.50 3.55
CA VAL A 132 -7.99 -2.99 3.39
C VAL A 132 -8.73 -2.83 4.70
N ARG A 133 -10.02 -2.51 4.64
CA ARG A 133 -10.89 -2.57 5.81
C ARG A 133 -11.58 -3.93 5.88
N VAL A 134 -11.68 -4.51 7.08
CA VAL A 134 -12.23 -5.86 7.29
C VAL A 134 -13.34 -5.89 8.32
N HIS A 135 -14.17 -6.93 8.24
CA HIS A 135 -15.22 -7.24 9.20
C HIS A 135 -15.27 -8.76 9.42
N PRO A 136 -15.62 -9.26 10.63
CA PRO A 136 -15.85 -10.68 10.86
C PRO A 136 -16.84 -11.27 9.85
N ALA A 137 -16.48 -12.41 9.28
CA ALA A 137 -17.35 -13.14 8.37
C ALA A 137 -18.36 -13.96 9.19
N ARG A 138 -19.64 -13.90 8.81
CA ARG A 138 -20.70 -14.72 9.43
C ARG A 138 -20.51 -16.21 9.18
N HIS A 139 -19.92 -16.56 8.04
CA HIS A 139 -19.64 -17.94 7.66
C HIS A 139 -18.14 -18.08 7.41
N ALA A 140 -17.50 -19.00 8.13
CA ALA A 140 -16.10 -19.33 7.93
C ALA A 140 -15.88 -20.07 6.59
N ASN A 141 -14.64 -20.06 6.11
CA ASN A 141 -14.15 -20.88 4.99
C ASN A 141 -14.90 -20.66 3.65
N ARG A 142 -15.33 -19.42 3.37
CA ARG A 142 -15.88 -19.03 2.06
C ARG A 142 -14.81 -18.33 1.21
N PRO A 143 -14.88 -18.40 -0.14
CA PRO A 143 -14.05 -17.58 -1.00
C PRO A 143 -14.14 -16.09 -0.63
N GLY A 144 -13.01 -15.38 -0.63
CA GLY A 144 -12.94 -13.98 -0.20
C GLY A 144 -12.91 -13.78 1.32
N THR A 145 -12.64 -14.84 2.09
CA THR A 145 -12.43 -14.76 3.54
C THR A 145 -11.02 -15.20 3.91
N ALA A 146 -10.43 -14.58 4.94
CA ALA A 146 -9.13 -14.94 5.50
C ALA A 146 -9.28 -15.27 6.99
N THR A 147 -8.68 -16.38 7.43
CA THR A 147 -8.66 -16.76 8.85
C THR A 147 -7.46 -16.12 9.54
N ILE A 148 -7.72 -15.30 10.56
CA ILE A 148 -6.71 -14.58 11.34
C ILE A 148 -7.04 -14.76 12.83
N GLY A 149 -6.10 -15.32 13.60
CA GLY A 149 -6.32 -15.58 15.03
C GLY A 149 -7.53 -16.49 15.30
N GLY A 150 -7.79 -17.48 14.43
CA GLY A 150 -8.92 -18.40 14.55
C GLY A 150 -10.27 -17.82 14.11
N THR A 151 -10.36 -16.52 13.84
CA THR A 151 -11.59 -15.87 13.35
C THR A 151 -11.53 -15.69 11.84
N SER A 152 -12.66 -15.88 11.14
CA SER A 152 -12.76 -15.63 9.71
C SER A 152 -13.14 -14.17 9.44
N TRP A 153 -12.40 -13.51 8.55
CA TRP A 153 -12.56 -12.11 8.19
C TRP A 153 -12.85 -11.96 6.71
N ARG A 154 -13.68 -10.99 6.35
CA ARG A 154 -13.92 -10.59 4.95
C ARG A 154 -13.66 -9.09 4.79
N LEU A 155 -13.62 -8.63 3.54
CA LEU A 155 -13.63 -7.19 3.26
C LEU A 155 -14.91 -6.55 3.84
N TRP A 156 -14.73 -5.39 4.46
CA TRP A 156 -15.81 -4.54 4.97
C TRP A 156 -16.68 -4.06 3.81
N ARG A 157 -17.96 -3.88 4.07
CA ARG A 157 -18.97 -3.38 3.12
C ARG A 157 -19.75 -2.24 3.77
N ALA A 158 -20.32 -1.37 2.93
CA ALA A 158 -21.23 -0.34 3.42
C ALA A 158 -22.38 -0.96 4.23
N GLY A 159 -22.58 -0.48 5.45
CA GLY A 159 -23.57 -1.01 6.40
C GLY A 159 -23.00 -1.99 7.43
N ASP A 160 -21.74 -2.41 7.30
CA ASP A 160 -21.07 -3.17 8.37
C ASP A 160 -20.67 -2.25 9.53
N ASP A 161 -20.81 -2.77 10.75
CA ASP A 161 -20.41 -2.09 11.96
C ASP A 161 -18.89 -1.83 12.00
N LEU A 162 -18.50 -0.82 12.80
CA LEU A 162 -17.10 -0.57 13.07
C LEU A 162 -16.56 -1.61 14.06
N VAL A 163 -15.54 -2.34 13.62
CA VAL A 163 -14.86 -3.38 14.40
C VAL A 163 -13.35 -3.21 14.27
N SER A 164 -12.61 -3.46 15.35
CA SER A 164 -11.15 -3.42 15.31
C SER A 164 -10.58 -4.55 14.45
N ALA A 165 -9.58 -4.23 13.64
CA ALA A 165 -8.87 -5.20 12.83
C ALA A 165 -8.05 -6.17 13.70
N PRO A 166 -7.91 -7.44 13.27
CA PRO A 166 -7.13 -8.41 14.01
C PRO A 166 -5.63 -8.11 13.93
N ALA A 167 -4.88 -8.50 14.95
CA ALA A 167 -3.42 -8.45 14.90
C ALA A 167 -2.89 -9.53 13.93
N LEU A 168 -1.99 -9.14 13.02
CA LEU A 168 -1.27 -10.07 12.16
C LEU A 168 0.04 -10.47 12.82
N THR A 169 0.28 -11.77 12.95
CA THR A 169 1.57 -12.29 13.40
C THR A 169 2.61 -12.16 12.28
N HIS A 170 3.76 -11.59 12.63
CA HIS A 170 4.92 -11.52 11.76
C HIS A 170 5.76 -12.79 11.91
N THR A 171 5.32 -13.91 11.35
CA THR A 171 6.19 -15.10 11.32
C THR A 171 7.20 -14.91 10.18
N ALA A 172 8.36 -14.34 10.50
CA ALA A 172 9.54 -14.44 9.66
C ALA A 172 10.08 -15.87 9.82
N ARG A 173 10.10 -16.66 8.74
CA ARG A 173 10.89 -17.88 8.76
C ARG A 173 12.34 -17.49 8.46
N SER A 174 13.11 -17.22 9.51
CA SER A 174 14.56 -17.40 9.43
C SER A 174 14.79 -18.91 9.42
N ALA A 175 14.84 -19.52 8.24
CA ALA A 175 15.47 -20.82 8.09
C ALA A 175 16.87 -20.55 7.57
N ASN A 176 17.81 -20.49 8.52
CA ASN A 176 19.22 -20.72 8.29
C ASN A 176 19.33 -22.04 7.52
N ILE A 177 19.79 -22.01 6.27
CA ILE A 177 20.37 -23.21 5.66
C ILE A 177 21.87 -23.01 5.81
N ALA A 178 22.36 -23.40 6.98
CA ALA A 178 23.75 -23.77 7.16
C ALA A 178 23.90 -25.22 6.69
N ASN A 179 24.83 -25.41 5.75
CA ASN A 179 25.54 -26.63 5.35
C ASN A 179 24.76 -27.90 5.01
N ALA A 180 24.87 -28.31 3.74
CA ALA A 180 25.74 -29.42 3.36
C ALA A 180 26.42 -29.09 2.02
#